data_AF-A0A929PHD6-F1
#
_entry.id   AF-A0A929PHD6-F1
#
_cell.length_a   1.000
_cell.length_b   1.000
_cell.length_c   1.000
_cell.angle_alpha   90.00
_cell.angle_beta   90.00
_cell.angle_gamma   90.00
#
_symmetry.space_group_name_H-M   'P 1'
#
loop_
_entity.id
_entity.type
_entity.pdbx_description
1 polymer ?
#
loop_
_entity_poly.entity_id
_entity_poly.type
_entity_poly.pdbx_seq_one_letter_code
_entity_poly.pdbx_strand_id
1 'polypeptide(L)'
;MHRLFFLICFLLTTHVCSAQNDSLYVFVGEKISVEEFKPVLDTTRPPDLPPGDFLSPIISDYAFKAKYKIIKNVHNKFDKDTIEFDVYDHMGKPSFAAYKNVLLFVILEADGKLYHFKYQYFDVYPTSDGQWASPGDPYRFDESRFKEDERDVKIQDIKFKESVMIDLSAFNQKAFDKYLAPYFDVKDKKRAKPLKVLMLMICSK
;
A
#
# COMPACT_ATOMS: atom_id res chain seq x y z
N MET A 1 -6.67 69.47 -23.05
CA MET A 1 -6.70 68.71 -21.79
C MET A 1 -7.74 67.62 -21.94
N HIS A 2 -7.35 66.35 -21.75
CA HIS A 2 -8.12 65.17 -21.30
C HIS A 2 -7.30 63.93 -21.68
N ARG A 3 -6.48 63.45 -20.74
CA ARG A 3 -5.75 62.18 -20.86
C ARG A 3 -6.71 61.07 -20.43
N LEU A 4 -7.07 60.17 -21.35
CA LEU A 4 -7.83 58.97 -21.04
C LEU A 4 -6.83 57.87 -20.63
N PHE A 5 -6.78 57.58 -19.33
CA PHE A 5 -5.96 56.50 -18.76
C PHE A 5 -6.78 55.22 -18.83
N PHE A 6 -6.46 54.31 -19.76
CA PHE A 6 -7.02 52.96 -19.76
C PHE A 6 -6.29 52.12 -18.71
N LEU A 7 -6.91 51.96 -17.55
CA LEU A 7 -6.47 51.04 -16.52
C LEU A 7 -6.82 49.61 -16.97
N ILE A 8 -5.85 48.91 -17.56
CA ILE A 8 -5.94 47.47 -17.84
C ILE A 8 -5.87 46.76 -16.49
N CYS A 9 -7.04 46.42 -15.96
CA CYS A 9 -7.16 45.58 -14.78
C CYS A 9 -6.78 44.14 -15.19
N PHE A 10 -5.52 43.77 -14.99
CA PHE A 10 -5.08 42.37 -15.04
C PHE A 10 -5.77 41.64 -13.89
N LEU A 11 -6.94 41.06 -14.17
CA LEU A 11 -7.52 40.00 -13.35
C LEU A 11 -6.53 38.83 -13.40
N LEU A 12 -5.60 38.78 -12.44
CA LEU A 12 -4.94 37.55 -12.06
C LEU A 12 -6.05 36.62 -11.55
N THR A 13 -6.59 35.82 -12.45
CA THR A 13 -7.27 34.60 -12.06
C THR A 13 -6.21 33.74 -11.39
N THR A 14 -6.13 33.82 -10.06
CA THR A 14 -5.50 32.79 -9.27
C THR A 14 -6.26 31.52 -9.61
N HIS A 15 -5.71 30.71 -10.49
CA HIS A 15 -6.05 29.30 -10.51
C HIS A 15 -5.71 28.82 -9.11
N VAL A 16 -6.74 28.74 -8.26
CA VAL A 16 -6.73 27.81 -7.15
C VAL A 16 -6.58 26.47 -7.85
N CYS A 17 -5.32 26.05 -8.04
CA CYS A 17 -5.02 24.66 -8.15
C CYS A 17 -5.62 24.08 -6.89
N SER A 18 -6.79 23.44 -7.02
CA SER A 18 -7.30 22.61 -5.95
C SER A 18 -6.16 21.63 -5.72
N ALA A 19 -5.39 21.85 -4.65
CA ALA A 19 -4.50 20.85 -4.12
C ALA A 19 -5.44 19.70 -3.78
N GLN A 20 -5.55 18.75 -4.71
CA GLN A 20 -6.21 17.50 -4.44
C GLN A 20 -5.35 16.90 -3.34
N ASN A 21 -5.83 17.06 -2.12
CA ASN A 21 -5.15 16.64 -0.90
C ASN A 21 -5.30 15.13 -0.89
N ASP A 22 -4.52 14.49 -1.76
CA ASP A 22 -4.67 13.09 -2.07
C ASP A 22 -4.15 12.36 -0.84
N SER A 23 -5.07 11.84 -0.04
CA SER A 23 -4.80 11.31 1.30
C SER A 23 -3.94 10.05 1.26
N LEU A 24 -3.72 9.48 0.07
CA LEU A 24 -2.96 8.28 -0.15
C LEU A 24 -1.45 8.57 -0.22
N TYR A 25 -0.70 7.90 0.62
CA TYR A 25 0.75 7.77 0.53
C TYR A 25 1.07 6.35 0.06
N VAL A 26 1.89 6.24 -0.98
CA VAL A 26 2.45 4.96 -1.41
C VAL A 26 3.96 5.05 -1.29
N PHE A 27 4.58 4.08 -0.63
CA PHE A 27 6.02 4.09 -0.40
C PHE A 27 6.60 2.69 -0.26
N VAL A 28 7.87 2.54 -0.65
CA VAL A 28 8.69 1.41 -0.23
C VAL A 28 9.17 1.68 1.19
N GLY A 29 8.79 0.82 2.12
CA GLY A 29 9.12 0.91 3.53
C GLY A 29 9.98 -0.26 4.01
N GLU A 30 10.99 0.01 4.83
CA GLU A 30 11.69 -1.00 5.62
C GLU A 30 11.04 -1.08 7.01
N LYS A 31 10.63 -2.30 7.41
CA LYS A 31 9.91 -2.54 8.66
C LYS A 31 10.77 -2.21 9.87
N ILE A 32 10.23 -1.38 10.77
CA ILE A 32 10.79 -1.13 12.10
C ILE A 32 10.03 -1.99 13.12
N SER A 33 8.72 -1.85 13.21
CA SER A 33 7.87 -2.67 14.10
C SER A 33 6.44 -2.83 13.59
N VAL A 34 5.78 -3.89 14.05
CA VAL A 34 4.33 -4.13 13.90
C VAL A 34 3.86 -4.76 15.20
N GLU A 35 3.17 -3.97 16.00
CA GLU A 35 2.81 -4.29 17.39
C GLU A 35 1.30 -4.26 17.56
N GLU A 36 0.74 -5.30 18.18
CA GLU A 36 -0.70 -5.38 18.46
C GLU A 36 -1.08 -4.38 19.56
N PHE A 37 -2.24 -3.74 19.42
CA PHE A 37 -2.82 -2.90 20.45
C PHE A 37 -4.33 -3.15 20.58
N LYS A 38 -4.91 -2.75 21.71
CA LYS A 38 -6.37 -2.78 21.91
C LYS A 38 -6.95 -1.42 21.51
N PRO A 39 -7.83 -1.34 20.51
CA PRO A 39 -8.42 -0.07 20.13
C PRO A 39 -9.32 0.47 21.25
N VAL A 40 -9.28 1.79 21.45
CA VAL A 40 -10.23 2.46 22.35
C VAL A 40 -11.57 2.52 21.62
N LEU A 41 -12.56 1.78 22.13
CA LEU A 41 -13.91 1.83 21.61
C LEU A 41 -14.68 2.95 22.29
N ASP A 42 -15.41 3.73 21.48
CA ASP A 42 -16.47 4.57 22.02
C ASP A 42 -17.63 3.65 22.45
N THR A 43 -17.78 3.51 23.76
CA THR A 43 -18.87 2.74 24.39
C THR A 43 -20.02 3.64 24.81
N THR A 44 -19.97 4.94 24.47
CA THR A 44 -21.08 5.84 24.79
C THR A 44 -22.31 5.39 24.01
N ARG A 45 -23.40 5.17 24.75
CA ARG A 45 -24.70 4.88 24.16
C ARG A 45 -25.20 6.16 23.48
N PRO A 46 -25.54 6.13 22.19
CA PRO A 46 -26.28 7.22 21.55
C PRO A 46 -27.53 7.59 22.36
N PRO A 47 -27.76 8.88 22.65
CA PRO A 47 -28.86 9.32 23.53
C PRO A 47 -30.25 8.94 23.00
N ASP A 48 -30.37 8.70 21.70
CA ASP A 48 -31.64 8.40 21.02
C ASP A 48 -32.00 6.90 20.98
N LEU A 49 -31.16 6.01 21.51
CA LEU A 49 -31.45 4.57 21.53
C LEU A 49 -32.32 4.21 22.76
N PRO A 50 -33.35 3.35 22.62
CA PRO A 50 -34.20 2.92 23.73
C PRO A 50 -33.38 2.11 24.77
N PRO A 51 -33.81 2.07 26.05
CA PRO A 51 -33.21 1.21 27.06
C PRO A 51 -33.39 -0.26 26.67
N GLY A 52 -32.30 -0.95 26.34
CA GLY A 52 -32.29 -2.33 25.85
C GLY A 52 -30.93 -2.66 25.24
N ASP A 53 -30.68 -3.95 24.97
CA ASP A 53 -29.39 -4.56 24.60
C ASP A 53 -28.55 -3.74 23.61
N PHE A 54 -27.75 -2.81 24.15
CA PHE A 54 -26.66 -2.21 23.42
C PHE A 54 -25.58 -3.29 23.33
N LEU A 55 -25.55 -4.00 22.21
CA LEU A 55 -24.46 -4.92 21.91
C LEU A 55 -23.18 -4.09 21.85
N SER A 56 -22.22 -4.39 22.74
CA SER A 56 -20.88 -3.85 22.66
C SER A 56 -20.36 -3.94 21.21
N PRO A 57 -19.59 -2.95 20.72
CA PRO A 57 -19.06 -3.01 19.36
C PRO A 57 -18.33 -4.35 19.15
N ILE A 58 -18.82 -5.15 18.20
CA ILE A 58 -18.15 -6.40 17.83
C ILE A 58 -16.88 -5.98 17.08
N ILE A 59 -15.73 -6.08 17.75
CA ILE A 59 -14.45 -5.90 17.09
C ILE A 59 -14.18 -7.17 16.29
N SER A 60 -14.35 -7.10 14.97
CA SER A 60 -13.99 -8.20 14.06
C SER A 60 -12.55 -8.12 13.54
N ASP A 61 -11.80 -7.08 13.92
CA ASP A 61 -10.43 -6.84 13.48
C ASP A 61 -9.43 -6.83 14.63
N TYR A 62 -8.29 -7.46 14.43
CA TYR A 62 -7.11 -7.21 15.25
C TYR A 62 -6.51 -5.85 14.87
N ALA A 63 -6.06 -5.08 15.86
CA ALA A 63 -5.48 -3.76 15.63
C ALA A 63 -3.97 -3.78 15.87
N PHE A 64 -3.21 -3.18 14.95
CA PHE A 64 -1.76 -3.10 15.02
C PHE A 64 -1.27 -1.69 14.74
N LYS A 65 -0.27 -1.25 15.51
CA LYS A 65 0.52 -0.07 15.21
C LYS A 65 1.72 -0.52 14.39
N ALA A 66 1.80 -0.05 13.15
CA ALA A 66 2.90 -0.33 12.24
C ALA A 66 3.83 0.89 12.16
N LYS A 67 5.14 0.63 12.17
CA LYS A 67 6.20 1.64 12.02
C LYS A 67 7.20 1.21 10.97
N TYR A 68 7.42 2.08 9.99
CA TYR A 68 8.28 1.82 8.83
C TYR A 68 9.19 2.99 8.54
N LYS A 69 10.43 2.71 8.16
CA LYS A 69 11.33 3.68 7.54
C LYS A 69 10.97 3.80 6.06
N ILE A 70 10.71 5.00 5.58
CA ILE A 70 10.47 5.29 4.17
C ILE A 70 11.80 5.26 3.41
N ILE A 71 11.92 4.31 2.49
CA ILE A 71 13.08 4.17 1.61
C ILE A 71 12.86 4.96 0.31
N LYS A 72 11.66 4.89 -0.25
CA LYS A 72 11.29 5.60 -1.48
C LYS A 72 9.80 5.96 -1.46
N ASN A 73 9.50 7.24 -1.64
CA ASN A 73 8.13 7.69 -1.92
C ASN A 73 7.75 7.32 -3.36
N VAL A 74 6.55 6.78 -3.53
CA VAL A 74 5.98 6.36 -4.82
C VAL A 74 4.87 7.30 -5.26
N HIS A 75 3.95 7.57 -4.34
CA HIS A 75 2.84 8.47 -4.52
C HIS A 75 2.70 9.33 -3.28
N ASN A 76 2.66 10.65 -3.49
CA ASN A 76 2.84 11.67 -2.47
C ASN A 76 4.14 11.53 -1.65
N LYS A 77 4.57 12.66 -1.07
CA LYS A 77 5.77 12.70 -0.24
C LYS A 77 5.35 12.80 1.21
N PHE A 78 5.84 11.89 2.05
CA PHE A 78 5.79 12.05 3.49
C PHE A 78 7.04 12.82 3.95
N ASP A 79 6.88 13.82 4.81
CA ASP A 79 7.96 14.74 5.17
C ASP A 79 9.03 14.14 6.09
N LYS A 80 8.69 13.05 6.77
CA LYS A 80 9.59 12.32 7.66
C LYS A 80 10.14 11.08 6.96
N ASP A 81 11.29 10.61 7.41
CA ASP A 81 11.87 9.34 6.96
C ASP A 81 11.22 8.10 7.59
N THR A 82 10.28 8.31 8.52
CA THR A 82 9.61 7.27 9.29
C THR A 82 8.13 7.60 9.37
N ILE A 83 7.28 6.59 9.16
CA ILE A 83 5.83 6.70 9.19
C ILE A 83 5.25 5.67 10.16
N GLU A 84 4.26 6.12 10.93
CA GLU A 84 3.48 5.30 11.85
C GLU A 84 2.01 5.36 11.44
N PHE A 85 1.35 4.21 11.40
CA PHE A 85 -0.04 4.09 10.97
C PHE A 85 -0.72 2.89 11.64
N ASP A 86 -2.04 2.95 11.71
CA ASP A 86 -2.88 1.88 12.24
C ASP A 86 -3.29 0.88 11.17
N VAL A 87 -3.30 -0.38 11.54
CA VAL A 87 -3.66 -1.50 10.67
C VAL A 87 -4.74 -2.31 11.36
N TYR A 88 -5.79 -2.62 10.62
CA TYR A 88 -6.87 -3.49 11.07
C TYR A 88 -6.96 -4.68 10.14
N ASP A 89 -6.85 -5.89 10.69
CA ASP A 89 -6.83 -7.13 9.91
C ASP A 89 -7.70 -8.19 10.58
N HIS A 90 -8.56 -8.85 9.77
CA HIS A 90 -9.51 -9.85 10.26
C HIS A 90 -8.81 -11.17 10.62
N MET A 91 -7.66 -11.44 10.03
CA MET A 91 -7.00 -12.75 10.05
C MET A 91 -5.82 -12.80 11.03
N GLY A 92 -5.70 -11.81 11.92
CA GLY A 92 -4.62 -11.70 12.89
C GLY A 92 -3.51 -10.76 12.41
N LYS A 93 -2.24 -11.13 12.66
CA LYS A 93 -1.10 -10.27 12.29
C LYS A 93 -1.07 -10.06 10.77
N PRO A 94 -1.00 -8.81 10.27
CA PRO A 94 -1.09 -8.53 8.85
C PRO A 94 0.05 -9.20 8.09
N SER A 95 -0.27 -9.83 6.95
CA SER A 95 0.68 -10.66 6.18
C SER A 95 1.94 -9.89 5.74
N PHE A 96 1.82 -8.58 5.46
CA PHE A 96 2.97 -7.75 5.10
C PHE A 96 4.04 -7.70 6.21
N ALA A 97 3.65 -7.94 7.47
CA ALA A 97 4.57 -7.93 8.60
C ALA A 97 5.57 -9.09 8.58
N ALA A 98 5.42 -10.08 7.69
CA ALA A 98 6.41 -11.13 7.47
C ALA A 98 7.65 -10.63 6.69
N TYR A 99 7.53 -9.55 5.91
CA TYR A 99 8.58 -9.09 5.01
C TYR A 99 9.44 -7.99 5.64
N LYS A 100 10.68 -7.88 5.18
CA LYS A 100 11.59 -6.81 5.61
C LYS A 100 11.22 -5.48 4.93
N ASN A 101 11.03 -5.52 3.61
CA ASN A 101 10.67 -4.36 2.80
C ASN A 101 9.35 -4.61 2.08
N VAL A 102 8.50 -3.61 2.05
CA VAL A 102 7.15 -3.68 1.49
C VAL A 102 6.79 -2.38 0.77
N LEU A 103 6.06 -2.49 -0.33
CA LEU A 103 5.27 -1.39 -0.87
C LEU A 103 3.97 -1.31 -0.09
N LEU A 104 3.73 -0.19 0.58
CA LEU A 104 2.54 0.03 1.41
C LEU A 104 1.71 1.18 0.87
N PHE A 105 0.40 1.08 1.10
CA PHE A 105 -0.61 2.07 0.77
C PHE A 105 -1.21 2.55 2.08
N VAL A 106 -1.03 3.83 2.40
CA VAL A 106 -1.45 4.42 3.68
C VAL A 106 -2.30 5.65 3.42
N ILE A 107 -3.46 5.73 4.04
CA ILE A 107 -4.43 6.83 3.85
C ILE A 107 -4.40 7.72 5.10
N LEU A 108 -4.33 9.04 4.88
CA LEU A 108 -4.57 10.06 5.90
C LEU A 108 -6.06 10.38 5.96
N GLU A 109 -6.70 10.00 7.05
CA GLU A 109 -8.12 10.25 7.28
C GLU A 109 -8.38 11.67 7.80
N ALA A 110 -9.64 12.10 7.77
CA ALA A 110 -10.06 13.43 8.21
C ALA A 110 -9.76 13.72 9.70
N ASP A 111 -9.61 12.67 10.52
CA ASP A 111 -9.22 12.80 11.93
C ASP A 111 -7.70 13.00 12.13
N GLY A 112 -6.94 13.08 11.02
CA GLY A 112 -5.49 13.29 11.01
C GLY A 112 -4.68 12.03 11.28
N LYS A 113 -5.31 10.85 11.39
CA LYS A 113 -4.60 9.58 11.58
C LYS A 113 -4.34 8.90 10.24
N LEU A 114 -3.27 8.11 10.25
CA LEU A 114 -2.83 7.32 9.11
C LEU A 114 -3.27 5.87 9.29
N TYR A 115 -3.84 5.30 8.24
CA TYR A 115 -4.32 3.93 8.23
C TYR A 115 -3.78 3.16 7.04
N HIS A 116 -3.46 1.89 7.22
CA HIS A 116 -3.14 1.00 6.12
C HIS A 116 -4.38 0.77 5.26
N PHE A 117 -4.24 0.86 3.94
CA PHE A 117 -5.31 0.48 3.03
C PHE A 117 -5.40 -1.05 2.99
N LYS A 118 -6.44 -1.58 3.64
CA LYS A 118 -6.55 -2.99 4.01
C LYS A 118 -6.25 -3.93 2.85
N TYR A 119 -5.37 -4.89 3.11
CA TYR A 119 -4.88 -5.91 2.16
C TYR A 119 -4.08 -5.39 0.96
N GLN A 120 -3.86 -4.08 0.82
CA GLN A 120 -3.06 -3.53 -0.27
C GLN A 120 -1.59 -3.42 0.14
N TYR A 121 -0.77 -4.37 -0.32
CA TYR A 121 0.68 -4.34 -0.17
C TYR A 121 1.38 -5.23 -1.21
N PHE A 122 2.66 -4.98 -1.41
CA PHE A 122 3.56 -5.89 -2.13
C PHE A 122 4.84 -6.09 -1.33
N ASP A 123 5.29 -7.33 -1.22
CA ASP A 123 6.67 -7.62 -0.84
C ASP A 123 7.62 -7.10 -1.93
N VAL A 124 8.66 -6.36 -1.55
CA VAL A 124 9.59 -5.77 -2.52
C VAL A 124 11.03 -6.03 -2.16
N TYR A 125 11.86 -6.19 -3.18
CA TYR A 125 13.28 -6.51 -3.03
C TYR A 125 14.12 -5.59 -3.90
N PRO A 126 15.35 -5.23 -3.45
CA PRO A 126 16.23 -4.39 -4.22
C PRO A 126 16.71 -5.12 -5.47
N THR A 127 16.75 -4.40 -6.58
CA THR A 127 17.19 -4.90 -7.87
C THR A 127 18.66 -4.51 -8.12
N SER A 128 19.31 -5.20 -9.06
CA SER A 128 20.73 -4.98 -9.37
C SER A 128 21.03 -3.60 -9.99
N ASP A 129 20.01 -2.95 -10.56
CA ASP A 129 20.04 -1.58 -11.08
C ASP A 129 19.62 -0.52 -10.03
N GLY A 130 19.45 -0.90 -8.76
CA GLY A 130 19.16 0.02 -7.66
C GLY A 130 17.68 0.40 -7.49
N GLN A 131 16.78 -0.29 -8.17
CA GLN A 131 15.33 -0.13 -8.04
C GLN A 131 14.74 -1.14 -7.03
N TRP A 132 13.40 -1.23 -7.00
CA TRP A 132 12.65 -2.14 -6.13
C TRP A 132 11.59 -2.88 -6.95
N ALA A 133 11.46 -4.18 -6.70
CA ALA A 133 10.59 -5.06 -7.48
C ALA A 133 9.88 -6.08 -6.60
N SER A 134 8.63 -6.39 -6.95
CA SER A 134 7.87 -7.50 -6.37
C SER A 134 7.95 -8.70 -7.31
N PRO A 135 8.09 -9.92 -6.80
CA PRO A 135 7.97 -11.12 -7.63
C PRO A 135 6.50 -11.46 -7.91
N GLY A 136 6.23 -12.14 -9.04
CA GLY A 136 4.88 -12.61 -9.41
C GLY A 136 4.01 -11.63 -10.19
N ASP A 137 2.71 -11.94 -10.31
CA ASP A 137 1.72 -11.14 -11.06
C ASP A 137 1.36 -9.83 -10.32
N PRO A 138 1.52 -8.63 -10.95
CA PRO A 138 1.05 -7.36 -10.39
C PRO A 138 -0.45 -7.32 -10.07
N TYR A 139 -1.25 -8.07 -10.82
CA TYR A 139 -2.71 -8.10 -10.73
C TYR A 139 -3.21 -9.27 -9.90
N ARG A 140 -2.34 -9.90 -9.08
CA ARG A 140 -2.70 -11.03 -8.20
C ARG A 140 -3.84 -10.72 -7.21
N PHE A 141 -4.16 -9.45 -7.00
CA PHE A 141 -5.26 -8.99 -6.15
C PHE A 141 -6.43 -8.39 -6.94
N ASP A 142 -6.36 -8.41 -8.27
CA ASP A 142 -7.33 -7.79 -9.18
C ASP A 142 -8.00 -8.85 -10.07
N GLU A 143 -8.67 -9.80 -9.41
CA GLU A 143 -9.17 -11.02 -10.07
C GLU A 143 -10.28 -10.79 -11.11
N SER A 144 -10.69 -9.55 -11.43
CA SER A 144 -11.91 -9.36 -12.23
C SER A 144 -12.03 -8.12 -13.13
N ARG A 145 -11.06 -7.19 -13.21
CA ARG A 145 -11.38 -5.87 -13.82
C ARG A 145 -10.66 -5.48 -15.09
N PHE A 146 -9.54 -6.09 -15.46
CA PHE A 146 -8.76 -5.65 -16.61
C PHE A 146 -8.47 -6.78 -17.59
N LYS A 147 -8.80 -6.56 -18.86
CA LYS A 147 -8.24 -7.36 -19.95
C LYS A 147 -6.73 -7.15 -20.01
N GLU A 148 -6.00 -8.10 -20.55
CA GLU A 148 -4.53 -8.06 -20.57
C GLU A 148 -3.96 -6.83 -21.28
N ASP A 149 -4.70 -6.28 -22.26
CA ASP A 149 -4.40 -5.05 -22.99
C ASP A 149 -4.75 -3.75 -22.24
N GLU A 150 -5.51 -3.84 -21.15
CA GLU A 150 -5.88 -2.72 -20.28
C GLU A 150 -4.95 -2.60 -19.05
N ARG A 151 -3.94 -3.47 -18.97
CA ARG A 151 -2.96 -3.50 -17.87
C ARG A 151 -1.83 -2.48 -18.12
N ASP A 152 -1.84 -1.38 -17.37
CA ASP A 152 -0.79 -0.37 -17.43
C ASP A 152 0.59 -0.86 -16.94
N VAL A 153 0.62 -1.89 -16.08
CA VAL A 153 1.85 -2.42 -15.49
C VAL A 153 2.30 -3.66 -16.22
N LYS A 154 3.49 -3.59 -16.85
CA LYS A 154 4.07 -4.67 -17.64
C LYS A 154 5.03 -5.54 -16.82
N ILE A 155 4.93 -6.85 -17.01
CA ILE A 155 5.89 -7.84 -16.48
C ILE A 155 7.23 -7.68 -17.22
N GLN A 156 8.34 -7.74 -16.49
CA GLN A 156 9.69 -7.62 -17.05
C GLN A 156 10.61 -8.73 -16.51
N ASP A 157 11.74 -8.95 -17.17
CA ASP A 157 12.79 -9.84 -16.65
C ASP A 157 13.77 -9.00 -15.84
N ILE A 158 13.70 -9.08 -14.51
CA ILE A 158 14.54 -8.30 -13.59
C ILE A 158 15.48 -9.18 -12.79
N LYS A 159 16.72 -8.73 -12.68
CA LYS A 159 17.72 -9.32 -11.79
C LYS A 159 17.71 -8.63 -10.43
N PHE A 160 17.34 -9.38 -9.39
CA PHE A 160 17.47 -8.95 -8.01
C PHE A 160 18.94 -8.80 -7.58
N LYS A 161 19.19 -7.88 -6.64
CA LYS A 161 20.53 -7.68 -6.06
C LYS A 161 21.01 -8.93 -5.31
N GLU A 162 20.09 -9.58 -4.60
CA GLU A 162 20.33 -10.82 -3.87
C GLU A 162 19.38 -11.92 -4.38
N SER A 163 19.75 -13.18 -4.18
CA SER A 163 18.87 -14.29 -4.55
C SER A 163 17.63 -14.30 -3.65
N VAL A 164 16.48 -13.92 -4.22
CA VAL A 164 15.19 -13.97 -3.53
C VAL A 164 14.68 -15.40 -3.52
N MET A 165 14.32 -15.90 -2.34
CA MET A 165 13.62 -17.18 -2.16
C MET A 165 12.32 -16.90 -1.44
N ILE A 166 11.21 -17.29 -2.05
CA ILE A 166 9.89 -17.20 -1.42
C ILE A 166 9.57 -18.51 -0.73
N ASP A 167 9.16 -18.41 0.54
CA ASP A 167 8.59 -19.54 1.25
C ASP A 167 7.16 -19.79 0.76
N LEU A 168 6.94 -20.98 0.22
CA LEU A 168 5.66 -21.44 -0.29
C LEU A 168 4.87 -22.27 0.74
N SER A 169 5.40 -22.45 1.95
CA SER A 169 4.82 -23.34 2.97
C SER A 169 3.37 -23.01 3.33
N ALA A 170 2.98 -21.73 3.21
CA ALA A 170 1.63 -21.25 3.47
C ALA A 170 0.69 -21.28 2.23
N PHE A 171 1.19 -21.60 1.04
CA PHE A 171 0.39 -21.57 -0.19
C PHE A 171 -0.35 -22.89 -0.42
N ASN A 172 -1.65 -22.79 -0.72
CA ASN A 172 -2.40 -23.91 -1.26
C ASN A 172 -1.83 -24.27 -2.65
N GLN A 173 -1.55 -25.55 -2.91
CA GLN A 173 -1.03 -26.06 -4.18
C GLN A 173 -1.82 -25.57 -5.40
N LYS A 174 -3.16 -25.51 -5.31
CA LYS A 174 -4.01 -25.03 -6.41
C LYS A 174 -3.82 -23.54 -6.70
N ALA A 175 -3.63 -22.72 -5.66
CA ALA A 175 -3.33 -21.30 -5.81
C ALA A 175 -1.91 -21.11 -6.36
N PHE A 176 -0.96 -21.94 -5.91
CA PHE A 176 0.40 -21.96 -6.42
C PHE A 176 0.44 -22.24 -7.93
N ASP A 177 -0.20 -23.33 -8.38
CA ASP A 177 -0.18 -23.75 -9.78
C ASP A 177 -0.80 -22.68 -10.71
N LYS A 178 -1.85 -22.00 -10.24
CA LYS A 178 -2.57 -20.98 -11.01
C LYS A 178 -1.86 -19.62 -11.05
N TYR A 179 -1.35 -19.15 -9.92
CA TYR A 179 -0.92 -17.75 -9.77
C TYR A 179 0.60 -17.57 -9.64
N LEU A 180 1.33 -18.64 -9.30
CA LEU A 180 2.76 -18.55 -9.01
C LEU A 180 3.60 -19.38 -10.00
N ALA A 181 3.19 -20.60 -10.37
CA ALA A 181 4.00 -21.45 -11.26
C ALA A 181 4.53 -20.76 -12.54
N PRO A 182 3.79 -19.84 -13.21
CA PRO A 182 4.32 -19.12 -14.39
C PRO A 182 5.50 -18.17 -14.09
N TYR A 183 5.65 -17.75 -12.84
CA TYR A 183 6.59 -16.70 -12.42
C TYR A 183 7.73 -17.22 -11.53
N PHE A 184 7.75 -18.51 -11.19
CA PHE A 184 8.65 -19.08 -10.19
C PHE A 184 9.24 -20.43 -10.60
N ASP A 185 10.54 -20.61 -10.36
CA ASP A 185 11.29 -21.87 -10.43
C ASP A 185 11.20 -22.54 -9.05
N VAL A 186 10.38 -23.59 -8.98
CA VAL A 186 10.18 -24.35 -7.75
C VAL A 186 11.30 -25.37 -7.59
N LYS A 187 12.13 -25.21 -6.57
CA LYS A 187 13.19 -26.18 -6.28
C LYS A 187 12.65 -27.40 -5.52
N ASP A 188 11.87 -27.18 -4.45
CA ASP A 188 11.52 -28.26 -3.49
C ASP A 188 10.06 -28.21 -2.96
N LYS A 189 9.10 -27.68 -3.73
CA LYS A 189 7.69 -27.42 -3.34
C LYS A 189 7.45 -26.49 -2.13
N LYS A 190 8.51 -26.16 -1.37
CA LYS A 190 8.48 -25.25 -0.22
C LYS A 190 9.17 -23.93 -0.50
N ARG A 191 9.99 -23.87 -1.54
CA ARG A 191 10.78 -22.69 -1.88
C ARG A 191 10.74 -22.46 -3.39
N ALA A 192 10.50 -21.22 -3.76
CA ALA A 192 10.47 -20.79 -5.14
C ALA A 192 11.47 -19.65 -5.37
N LYS A 193 12.18 -19.72 -6.48
CA LYS A 193 13.01 -18.63 -6.98
C LYS A 193 12.21 -17.89 -8.06
N PRO A 194 12.05 -16.55 -8.00
CA PRO A 194 11.39 -15.81 -9.06
C PRO A 194 12.11 -16.00 -10.42
N LEU A 195 11.36 -16.40 -11.45
CA LEU A 195 11.81 -16.53 -12.85
C LEU A 195 11.58 -15.26 -13.66
N LYS A 196 10.43 -14.61 -13.45
CA LYS A 196 9.98 -13.37 -14.10
C LYS A 196 9.43 -12.45 -13.03
N VAL A 197 9.74 -11.16 -13.09
CA VAL A 197 9.61 -10.27 -11.93
C VAL A 197 9.03 -8.93 -12.33
N LEU A 198 8.06 -8.47 -11.56
CA LEU A 198 7.45 -7.16 -11.75
C LEU A 198 8.45 -6.03 -11.45
N MET A 199 8.67 -5.14 -12.43
CA MET A 199 9.01 -3.76 -12.13
C MET A 199 7.75 -3.08 -11.61
N LEU A 200 7.71 -2.70 -10.34
CA LEU A 200 6.92 -1.52 -10.02
C LEU A 200 7.72 -0.34 -10.58
N MET A 201 7.42 0.03 -11.83
CA MET A 201 7.76 1.35 -12.36
C MET A 201 7.05 2.36 -11.47
N ILE A 202 7.67 2.66 -10.34
CA ILE A 202 7.41 3.88 -9.59
C ILE A 202 8.04 4.96 -10.46
N CYS A 203 7.33 5.33 -11.52
CA CYS A 203 7.70 6.44 -12.39
C CYS A 203 7.74 7.67 -11.50
N SER A 204 8.93 8.13 -11.14
CA SER A 204 9.09 9.56 -10.90
C SER A 204 8.93 10.22 -12.26
N LYS A 205 7.82 10.92 -12.45
CA LYS A 205 7.85 12.05 -13.38
C LYS A 205 8.76 13.13 -12.79
#